data_AF-W7VPQ8-F1
#
_entry.id   AF-W7VPQ8-F1
#
_cell.length_a   1.000
_cell.length_b   1.000
_cell.length_c   1.000
_cell.angle_alpha   90.00
_cell.angle_beta   90.00
_cell.angle_gamma   90.00
#
_symmetry.space_group_name_H-M   'P 1'
#
loop_
_entity.id
_entity.type
_entity.pdbx_description
1 polymer ?
#
loop_
_entity_poly.entity_id
_entity_poly.type
_entity_poly.pdbx_seq_one_letter_code
_entity_poly.pdbx_strand_id
1 'polypeptide(L)'
;MTTPTLRIALVSDIHGNLAALEAVVADIGRRGVDRTVNLGDSLSGPLLPRETARFLMAQDWLQLAGNHERYVLGGGALPREPSDAYAHAMLGPAEVDWLRTLTHRHALADDDAFLCHGTPAHDDVYFFETVTPHGLRAATADEVEARLGEVRAALVCCGHTHTPRLLRSRHGQLLLNPGSVGLRPTTTRGPSLTPWRTAHRTRAMRSPNAAPTAAGRPS
;
A
#
# COMPACT_ATOMS: atom_id res chain seq x y z
N MET A 1 -30.31 6.13 -7.24
CA MET A 1 -29.69 5.53 -6.04
C MET A 1 -28.19 5.72 -6.17
N THR A 2 -27.54 6.41 -5.24
CA THR A 2 -26.07 6.51 -5.20
C THR A 2 -25.52 5.17 -4.74
N THR A 3 -24.63 4.55 -5.52
CA THR A 3 -23.86 3.39 -5.08
C THR A 3 -23.14 3.75 -3.78
N PRO A 4 -23.22 2.94 -2.71
CA PRO A 4 -22.49 3.22 -1.48
C PRO A 4 -20.99 3.31 -1.77
N THR A 5 -20.33 4.35 -1.25
CA THR A 5 -18.88 4.53 -1.41
C THR A 5 -18.13 3.53 -0.54
N LEU A 6 -17.39 2.61 -1.16
CA LEU A 6 -16.51 1.67 -0.46
C LEU A 6 -15.32 2.43 0.18
N ARG A 7 -15.06 2.17 1.46
CA ARG A 7 -13.96 2.76 2.24
C ARG A 7 -12.96 1.67 2.59
N ILE A 8 -11.76 1.76 2.02
CA ILE A 8 -10.67 0.81 2.25
C ILE A 8 -9.59 1.47 3.11
N ALA A 9 -9.18 0.79 4.19
CA ALA A 9 -7.94 1.10 4.90
C ALA A 9 -6.77 0.34 4.26
N LEU A 10 -5.67 1.03 4.04
CA LEU A 10 -4.42 0.44 3.57
C LEU A 10 -3.39 0.51 4.68
N VAL A 11 -2.76 -0.61 4.98
CA VAL A 11 -1.58 -0.72 5.85
C VAL A 11 -0.45 -1.38 5.07
N SER A 12 0.79 -1.03 5.39
CA SER A 12 1.97 -1.55 4.71
C SER A 12 3.18 -1.43 5.62
N ASP A 13 4.20 -2.26 5.37
CA ASP A 13 5.54 -2.17 5.94
C ASP A 13 5.48 -2.10 7.48
N ILE A 14 4.86 -3.11 8.09
CA ILE A 14 4.66 -3.22 9.55
C ILE A 14 5.95 -3.62 10.25
N HIS A 15 6.82 -4.40 9.59
CA HIS A 15 8.15 -4.75 10.09
C HIS A 15 8.20 -5.26 11.55
N GLY A 16 7.23 -6.08 11.93
CA GLY A 16 7.11 -6.65 13.28
C GLY A 16 6.75 -5.64 14.37
N ASN A 17 6.38 -4.41 14.02
CA ASN A 17 6.02 -3.35 14.96
C ASN A 17 4.55 -3.48 15.40
N LEU A 18 4.26 -4.48 16.23
CA LEU A 18 2.91 -4.77 16.70
C LEU A 18 2.26 -3.56 17.40
N ALA A 19 2.98 -2.83 18.23
CA ALA A 19 2.44 -1.66 18.94
C ALA A 19 1.98 -0.56 17.96
N ALA A 20 2.72 -0.32 16.88
CA ALA A 20 2.30 0.61 15.84
C ALA A 20 1.07 0.09 15.08
N LEU A 21 1.05 -1.21 14.77
CA LEU A 21 -0.10 -1.85 14.12
C LEU A 21 -1.38 -1.73 14.98
N GLU A 22 -1.31 -2.04 16.27
CA GLU A 22 -2.45 -1.93 17.20
C GLU A 22 -3.00 -0.49 17.26
N ALA A 23 -2.12 0.51 17.27
CA ALA A 23 -2.53 1.91 17.23
C ALA A 23 -3.25 2.28 15.92
N VAL A 24 -2.76 1.77 14.78
CA VAL A 24 -3.39 1.94 13.47
C VAL A 24 -4.74 1.23 13.43
N VAL A 25 -4.86 0.00 13.94
CA VAL A 25 -6.13 -0.73 14.00
C VAL A 25 -7.17 -0.01 14.84
N ALA A 26 -6.77 0.53 16.00
CA ALA A 26 -7.66 1.34 16.81
C ALA A 26 -8.16 2.58 16.06
N ASP A 27 -7.33 3.19 15.21
CA ASP A 27 -7.72 4.31 14.35
C ASP A 27 -8.64 3.90 13.19
N ILE A 28 -8.36 2.76 12.55
CA ILE A 28 -9.21 2.17 11.52
C ILE A 28 -10.61 1.91 12.07
N GLY A 29 -10.72 1.31 13.26
CA GLY A 29 -12.00 1.01 13.91
C GLY A 29 -12.87 2.25 14.16
N ARG A 30 -12.26 3.41 14.43
CA ARG A 30 -13.00 4.69 14.61
C ARG A 30 -13.50 5.31 13.30
N ARG A 31 -12.99 4.87 12.15
CA ARG A 31 -13.24 5.52 10.84
C ARG A 31 -14.34 4.87 10.01
N GLY A 32 -14.92 3.77 10.49
CA GLY A 32 -15.98 3.03 9.79
C GLY A 32 -15.54 2.65 8.38
N VAL A 33 -14.46 1.88 8.27
CA VAL A 33 -14.00 1.33 6.99
C VAL A 33 -14.74 0.03 6.70
N ASP A 34 -14.92 -0.27 5.42
CA ASP A 34 -15.59 -1.49 4.98
C ASP A 34 -14.61 -2.65 4.81
N ARG A 35 -13.35 -2.35 4.48
CA ARG A 35 -12.29 -3.34 4.27
C ARG A 35 -10.93 -2.80 4.70
N THR A 36 -10.05 -3.71 5.09
CA THR A 36 -8.63 -3.41 5.35
C THR A 36 -7.76 -4.31 4.47
N VAL A 37 -6.72 -3.73 3.90
CA VAL A 37 -5.72 -4.41 3.08
C VAL A 37 -4.35 -4.14 3.66
N ASN A 38 -3.57 -5.20 3.84
CA ASN A 38 -2.14 -5.13 4.13
C ASN A 38 -1.34 -5.39 2.85
N LEU A 39 -0.47 -4.44 2.48
CA LEU A 39 0.31 -4.47 1.25
C LEU A 39 1.66 -5.19 1.38
N GLY A 40 1.98 -5.76 2.54
CA GLY A 40 3.18 -6.60 2.72
C GLY A 40 4.27 -5.97 3.59
N ASP A 41 5.41 -6.66 3.67
CA ASP A 41 6.56 -6.38 4.55
C ASP A 41 6.14 -6.28 6.02
N SER A 42 5.51 -7.35 6.48
CA SER A 42 4.83 -7.38 7.77
C SER A 42 5.76 -7.72 8.92
N LEU A 43 6.76 -8.58 8.69
CA LEU A 43 7.44 -9.30 9.79
C LEU A 43 8.94 -9.02 9.91
N SER A 44 9.62 -8.63 8.83
CA SER A 44 11.08 -8.44 8.88
C SER A 44 11.47 -7.28 9.78
N GLY A 45 12.45 -7.50 10.65
CA GLY A 45 12.92 -6.49 11.60
C GLY A 45 13.19 -7.06 12.99
N PRO A 46 13.81 -6.28 13.89
CA PRO A 46 14.27 -6.77 15.19
C PRO A 46 13.17 -6.79 16.28
N LEU A 47 11.89 -6.67 15.90
CA LEU A 47 10.78 -6.45 16.83
C LEU A 47 10.05 -7.76 17.16
N LEU A 48 8.72 -7.79 16.96
CA LEU A 48 7.81 -8.87 17.38
C LEU A 48 7.22 -9.61 16.17
N PRO A 49 8.03 -10.32 15.36
CA PRO A 49 7.57 -10.96 14.12
C PRO A 49 6.49 -12.02 14.36
N ARG A 50 6.65 -12.90 15.37
CA ARG A 50 5.69 -13.98 15.65
C ARG A 50 4.35 -13.42 16.11
N GLU A 51 4.37 -12.48 17.04
CA GLU A 51 3.17 -11.86 17.60
C GLU A 51 2.45 -11.04 16.52
N THR A 52 3.19 -10.31 15.68
CA THR A 52 2.63 -9.58 14.53
C THR A 52 1.99 -10.54 13.53
N ALA A 53 2.63 -11.66 13.19
CA ALA A 53 2.06 -12.67 12.32
C ALA A 53 0.75 -13.25 12.88
N ARG A 54 0.73 -13.65 14.16
CA ARG A 54 -0.47 -14.16 14.82
C ARG A 54 -1.61 -13.15 14.88
N PHE A 55 -1.28 -11.88 15.14
CA PHE A 55 -2.26 -10.80 15.10
C PHE A 55 -2.88 -10.69 13.70
N LEU A 56 -2.06 -10.66 12.65
CA LEU A 56 -2.49 -10.54 11.25
C LEU A 56 -3.30 -11.76 10.78
N MET A 57 -2.90 -12.97 11.16
CA MET A 57 -3.62 -14.22 10.86
C MET A 57 -5.02 -14.27 11.48
N ALA A 58 -5.25 -13.54 12.58
CA ALA A 58 -6.56 -13.45 13.24
C ALA A 58 -7.50 -12.42 12.59
N GLN A 59 -7.03 -11.64 11.61
CA GLN A 59 -7.84 -10.63 10.94
C GLN A 59 -8.50 -11.20 9.67
N ASP A 60 -9.64 -10.64 9.29
CA ASP A 60 -10.35 -10.91 8.04
C ASP A 60 -9.84 -10.06 6.85
N TRP A 61 -8.64 -9.50 6.99
CA TRP A 61 -8.06 -8.59 6.01
C TRP A 61 -7.55 -9.31 4.77
N LEU A 62 -7.49 -8.59 3.66
CA LEU A 62 -6.68 -9.03 2.52
C LEU A 62 -5.20 -8.80 2.85
N GLN A 63 -4.44 -9.88 2.98
CA GLN A 63 -3.02 -9.86 3.32
C GLN A 63 -2.19 -10.15 2.05
N LEU A 64 -1.30 -9.23 1.67
CA LEU A 64 -0.33 -9.46 0.61
C LEU A 64 1.07 -9.73 1.19
N ALA A 65 1.90 -10.38 0.39
CA ALA A 65 3.33 -10.51 0.63
C ALA A 65 4.08 -9.31 0.03
N GLY A 66 5.03 -8.77 0.77
CA GLY A 66 6.12 -7.98 0.23
C GLY A 66 7.37 -8.81 -0.04
N ASN A 67 8.44 -8.14 -0.43
CA ASN A 67 9.70 -8.83 -0.72
C ASN A 67 10.29 -9.46 0.55
N HIS A 68 10.06 -8.89 1.73
CA HIS A 68 10.58 -9.46 2.97
C HIS A 68 9.87 -10.77 3.36
N GLU A 69 8.60 -10.98 3.01
CA GLU A 69 7.98 -12.30 3.19
C GLU A 69 8.70 -13.37 2.35
N ARG A 70 9.08 -13.03 1.11
CA ARG A 70 9.89 -13.91 0.24
C ARG A 70 11.28 -14.17 0.84
N TYR A 71 11.95 -13.14 1.38
CA TYR A 71 13.28 -13.30 2.00
C TYR A 71 13.23 -14.10 3.30
N VAL A 72 12.25 -13.86 4.17
CA VAL A 72 12.01 -14.66 5.39
C VAL A 72 11.78 -16.14 5.05
N LEU A 73 11.08 -16.44 3.95
CA LEU A 73 10.91 -17.81 3.46
C LEU A 73 12.16 -18.40 2.76
N GLY A 74 13.18 -17.59 2.49
CA GLY A 74 14.43 -18.00 1.85
C GLY A 74 14.38 -18.03 0.31
N GLY A 75 13.41 -17.33 -0.30
CA GLY A 75 13.24 -17.24 -1.76
C GLY A 75 14.05 -16.12 -2.43
N GLY A 76 15.10 -15.61 -1.78
CA GLY A 76 16.01 -14.61 -2.35
C GLY A 76 17.19 -15.25 -3.09
N ALA A 77 17.85 -14.50 -3.97
CA ALA A 77 19.10 -14.92 -4.62
C ALA A 77 20.30 -14.92 -3.65
N LEU A 78 20.20 -14.14 -2.57
CA LEU A 78 21.19 -14.02 -1.52
C LEU A 78 20.70 -14.70 -0.23
N PRO A 79 21.63 -15.04 0.69
CA PRO A 79 21.27 -15.45 2.04
C PRO A 79 20.38 -14.40 2.73
N ARG A 80 19.64 -14.83 3.74
CA ARG A 80 18.83 -13.92 4.56
C ARG A 80 19.72 -12.85 5.19
N GLU A 81 19.30 -11.60 5.02
CA GLU A 81 19.84 -10.49 5.80
C GLU A 81 19.50 -10.67 7.29
N PRO A 82 20.24 -10.03 8.23
CA PRO A 82 20.05 -10.24 9.66
C PRO A 82 18.62 -10.06 10.16
N SER A 83 17.87 -9.10 9.60
CA SER A 83 16.47 -8.85 9.98
C SER A 83 15.53 -9.98 9.55
N ASP A 84 15.73 -10.51 8.33
CA ASP A 84 14.93 -11.64 7.81
C ASP A 84 15.29 -12.94 8.50
N ALA A 85 16.58 -13.14 8.82
CA ALA A 85 17.07 -14.29 9.56
C ALA A 85 16.51 -14.31 10.99
N TYR A 86 16.51 -13.17 11.68
CA TYR A 86 15.89 -13.02 12.99
C TYR A 86 14.39 -13.30 12.92
N ALA A 87 13.68 -12.65 11.98
CA ALA A 87 12.24 -12.87 11.81
C ALA A 87 11.94 -14.36 11.58
N HIS A 88 12.65 -15.01 10.65
CA HIS A 88 12.50 -16.44 10.38
C HIS A 88 12.71 -17.31 11.63
N ALA A 89 13.77 -17.07 12.40
CA ALA A 89 14.07 -17.83 13.62
C ALA A 89 12.99 -17.69 14.70
N MET A 90 12.25 -16.58 14.68
CA MET A 90 11.14 -16.33 15.59
C MET A 90 9.83 -16.95 15.11
N LEU A 91 9.65 -17.35 13.85
CA LEU A 91 8.38 -17.93 13.39
C LEU A 91 8.24 -19.40 13.78
N GLY A 92 7.00 -19.85 13.99
CA GLY A 92 6.66 -21.28 14.08
C GLY A 92 6.13 -21.81 12.75
N PRO A 93 5.82 -23.11 12.67
CA PRO A 93 5.33 -23.73 11.43
C PRO A 93 4.06 -23.07 10.90
N ALA A 94 3.11 -22.73 11.77
CA ALA A 94 1.84 -22.13 11.37
C ALA A 94 2.03 -20.74 10.73
N GLU A 95 2.92 -19.91 11.28
CA GLU A 95 3.20 -18.59 10.70
C GLU A 95 3.94 -18.72 9.36
N VAL A 96 4.87 -19.66 9.25
CA VAL A 96 5.59 -19.94 7.99
C VAL A 96 4.64 -20.47 6.92
N ASP A 97 3.73 -21.38 7.26
CA ASP A 97 2.74 -21.90 6.32
C ASP A 97 1.76 -20.82 5.87
N TRP A 98 1.34 -19.94 6.77
CA TRP A 98 0.54 -18.76 6.42
C TRP A 98 1.27 -17.86 5.42
N LEU A 99 2.55 -17.52 5.65
CA LEU A 99 3.33 -16.71 4.72
C LEU A 99 3.36 -17.28 3.30
N ARG A 100 3.42 -18.61 3.16
CA ARG A 100 3.43 -19.28 1.85
C ARG A 100 2.11 -19.14 1.09
N THR A 101 1.02 -18.78 1.77
CA THR A 101 -0.29 -18.56 1.13
C THR A 101 -0.45 -17.17 0.52
N LEU A 102 0.42 -16.22 0.91
CA LEU A 102 0.29 -14.82 0.54
C LEU A 102 0.76 -14.59 -0.90
N THR A 103 0.03 -13.74 -1.63
CA THR A 103 0.42 -13.28 -2.97
C THR A 103 0.96 -11.86 -2.90
N HIS A 104 1.91 -11.49 -3.77
CA HIS A 104 2.49 -10.15 -3.77
C HIS A 104 1.65 -9.10 -4.51
N ARG A 105 0.54 -9.54 -5.11
CA ARG A 105 -0.39 -8.69 -5.85
C ARG A 105 -1.80 -9.27 -5.84
N HIS A 106 -2.79 -8.40 -5.99
CA HIS A 106 -4.21 -8.75 -6.05
C HIS A 106 -4.99 -7.67 -6.80
N ALA A 107 -5.89 -8.08 -7.70
CA ALA A 107 -6.81 -7.17 -8.38
C ALA A 107 -8.20 -7.32 -7.76
N LEU A 108 -8.81 -6.19 -7.36
CA LEU A 108 -10.22 -6.16 -6.99
C LEU A 108 -11.09 -6.23 -8.25
N ALA A 109 -12.35 -6.64 -8.08
CA ALA A 109 -13.30 -6.78 -9.17
C ALA A 109 -13.50 -5.48 -9.96
N ASP A 110 -13.96 -5.61 -11.20
CA ASP A 110 -14.36 -4.51 -12.08
C ASP A 110 -13.31 -3.40 -12.29
N ASP A 111 -12.02 -3.74 -12.19
CA ASP A 111 -10.90 -2.81 -12.29
C ASP A 111 -10.96 -1.65 -11.26
N ASP A 112 -11.61 -1.86 -10.11
CA ASP A 112 -11.73 -0.85 -9.05
C ASP A 112 -10.37 -0.49 -8.46
N ALA A 113 -9.59 -1.51 -8.09
CA ALA A 113 -8.25 -1.32 -7.54
C ALA A 113 -7.29 -2.47 -7.88
N PHE A 114 -6.03 -2.11 -8.08
CA PHE A 114 -4.92 -3.05 -8.15
C PHE A 114 -3.99 -2.84 -6.95
N LEU A 115 -3.69 -3.91 -6.24
CA LEU A 115 -2.94 -3.90 -5.00
C LEU A 115 -1.64 -4.68 -5.22
N CYS A 116 -0.49 -4.10 -4.91
CA CYS A 116 0.80 -4.78 -4.93
C CYS A 116 1.71 -4.26 -3.82
N HIS A 117 2.85 -4.90 -3.62
CA HIS A 117 3.85 -4.40 -2.67
C HIS A 117 4.79 -3.37 -3.31
N GLY A 118 5.56 -3.74 -4.35
CA GLY A 118 6.43 -2.82 -5.09
C GLY A 118 5.74 -2.22 -6.31
N THR A 119 5.85 -2.90 -7.44
CA THR A 119 5.19 -2.62 -8.72
C THR A 119 4.27 -3.77 -9.11
N PRO A 120 3.39 -3.63 -10.12
CA PRO A 120 2.55 -4.73 -10.60
C PRO A 120 3.30 -5.99 -11.03
N ALA A 121 4.54 -5.85 -11.50
CA ALA A 121 5.37 -6.94 -11.99
C ALA A 121 6.40 -7.47 -10.98
N HIS A 122 6.85 -6.63 -10.05
CA HIS A 122 7.95 -6.94 -9.13
C HIS A 122 7.66 -6.42 -7.72
N ASP A 123 7.90 -7.25 -6.71
CA ASP A 123 7.72 -6.89 -5.29
C ASP A 123 8.87 -6.02 -4.75
N ASP A 124 10.04 -6.02 -5.36
CA ASP A 124 11.27 -5.37 -4.88
C ASP A 124 11.72 -4.16 -5.71
N VAL A 125 10.83 -3.62 -6.56
CA VAL A 125 11.09 -2.44 -7.38
C VAL A 125 10.37 -1.22 -6.82
N TYR A 126 11.08 -0.11 -6.74
CA TYR A 126 10.55 1.17 -6.25
C TYR A 126 9.60 1.74 -7.30
N PHE A 127 8.33 1.92 -6.93
CA PHE A 127 7.33 2.37 -7.89
C PHE A 127 7.50 3.86 -8.24
N PHE A 128 7.58 4.72 -7.22
CA PHE A 128 7.51 6.18 -7.39
C PHE A 128 8.87 6.89 -7.33
N GLU A 129 9.92 6.13 -7.09
CA GLU A 129 11.29 6.61 -6.98
C GLU A 129 12.20 5.84 -7.94
N THR A 130 13.30 6.47 -8.33
CA THR A 130 14.37 5.83 -9.08
C THR A 130 15.65 5.93 -8.27
N VAL A 131 16.25 4.77 -8.00
CA VAL A 131 17.58 4.69 -7.39
C VAL A 131 18.61 5.10 -8.43
N THR A 132 19.47 6.05 -8.06
CA THR A 132 20.57 6.53 -8.89
C THR A 132 21.88 6.41 -8.10
N PRO A 133 23.05 6.52 -8.75
CA PRO A 133 24.33 6.61 -8.05
C PRO A 133 24.42 7.76 -7.03
N HIS A 134 23.50 8.74 -7.09
CA HIS A 134 23.47 9.89 -6.19
C HIS A 134 22.34 9.81 -5.15
N GLY A 135 21.71 8.63 -5.04
CA GLY A 135 20.60 8.38 -4.13
C GLY A 135 19.25 8.30 -4.84
N LEU A 136 18.19 8.51 -4.07
CA LEU A 136 16.81 8.40 -4.55
C LEU A 136 16.34 9.74 -5.14
N ARG A 137 15.74 9.67 -6.32
CA ARG A 137 14.95 10.78 -6.90
C ARG A 137 13.54 10.32 -7.17
N ALA A 138 12.61 11.27 -7.32
CA ALA A 138 11.30 10.95 -7.87
C ALA A 138 11.44 10.31 -9.27
N ALA A 139 10.61 9.32 -9.53
CA ALA A 139 10.49 8.72 -10.86
C ALA A 139 9.86 9.72 -11.84
N THR A 140 10.27 9.68 -13.10
CA THR A 140 9.61 10.47 -14.15
C THR A 140 8.24 9.85 -14.46
N ALA A 141 7.37 10.63 -15.13
CA ALA A 141 6.08 10.09 -15.59
C ALA A 141 6.27 8.85 -16.48
N ASP A 142 7.26 8.87 -17.40
CA ASP A 142 7.56 7.71 -18.26
C ASP A 142 8.01 6.48 -17.46
N GLU A 143 8.83 6.66 -16.43
CA GLU A 143 9.26 5.56 -15.55
C GLU A 143 8.09 4.96 -14.79
N VAL A 144 7.18 5.81 -14.27
CA VAL A 144 5.97 5.35 -13.57
C VAL A 144 5.04 4.60 -14.52
N GLU A 145 4.79 5.11 -15.73
CA GLU A 145 3.96 4.41 -16.72
C GLU A 145 4.57 3.05 -17.13
N ALA A 146 5.88 3.01 -17.34
CA ALA A 146 6.57 1.77 -17.69
C ALA A 146 6.43 0.71 -16.57
N ARG A 147 6.51 1.13 -15.30
CA ARG A 147 6.33 0.25 -14.13
C ARG A 147 4.86 -0.16 -13.93
N LEU A 148 3.92 0.73 -14.24
CA LEU A 148 2.49 0.47 -14.16
C LEU A 148 2.07 -0.59 -15.20
N GLY A 149 2.71 -0.60 -16.36
CA GLY A 149 2.50 -1.60 -17.40
C GLY A 149 1.07 -1.59 -17.93
N GLU A 150 0.44 -2.75 -17.98
CA GLU A 150 -0.90 -2.91 -18.57
C GLU A 150 -2.04 -2.72 -17.56
N VAL A 151 -1.75 -2.45 -16.29
CA VAL A 151 -2.77 -2.30 -15.24
C VAL A 151 -3.67 -1.11 -15.54
N ARG A 152 -4.98 -1.37 -15.71
CA ARG A 152 -6.00 -0.34 -16.02
C ARG A 152 -6.87 0.06 -14.83
N ALA A 153 -6.64 -0.53 -13.66
CA ALA A 153 -7.44 -0.24 -12.47
C ALA A 153 -7.44 1.25 -12.11
N ALA A 154 -8.60 1.77 -11.70
CA ALA A 154 -8.76 3.20 -11.40
C ALA A 154 -7.91 3.65 -10.22
N LEU A 155 -7.67 2.76 -9.26
CA LEU A 155 -6.77 2.93 -8.12
C LEU A 155 -5.66 1.87 -8.18
N VAL A 156 -4.41 2.27 -7.95
CA VAL A 156 -3.28 1.34 -7.78
C VAL A 156 -2.55 1.67 -6.49
N CYS A 157 -2.40 0.68 -5.63
CA CYS A 157 -1.79 0.85 -4.31
C CYS A 157 -0.51 0.03 -4.19
N CYS A 158 0.54 0.62 -3.63
CA CYS A 158 1.80 -0.04 -3.31
C CYS A 158 2.31 0.31 -1.91
N GLY A 159 3.30 -0.45 -1.43
CA GLY A 159 4.08 -0.26 -0.21
C GLY A 159 5.57 -0.06 -0.52
N HIS A 160 6.44 -0.83 0.13
CA HIS A 160 7.86 -1.01 -0.19
C HIS A 160 8.79 0.17 0.13
N THR A 161 8.46 1.40 -0.31
CA THR A 161 9.37 2.55 -0.12
C THR A 161 9.17 3.28 1.21
N HIS A 162 8.21 2.82 2.02
CA HIS A 162 7.86 3.35 3.35
C HIS A 162 7.43 4.81 3.36
N THR A 163 7.31 5.44 2.19
CA THR A 163 7.11 6.87 2.06
C THR A 163 5.77 7.16 1.41
N PRO A 164 4.87 7.92 2.08
CA PRO A 164 3.58 8.24 1.51
C PRO A 164 3.69 8.96 0.16
N ARG A 165 2.90 8.51 -0.82
CA ARG A 165 2.83 9.09 -2.16
C ARG A 165 1.41 9.09 -2.69
N LEU A 166 1.07 10.12 -3.44
CA LEU A 166 -0.17 10.21 -4.19
C LEU A 166 0.12 10.86 -5.54
N LEU A 167 0.01 10.08 -6.61
CA LEU A 167 0.26 10.53 -7.98
C LEU A 167 -0.95 10.21 -8.86
N ARG A 168 -0.99 10.83 -10.04
CA ARG A 168 -1.89 10.42 -11.12
C ARG A 168 -1.08 9.92 -12.29
N SER A 169 -1.47 8.77 -12.85
CA SER A 169 -0.91 8.28 -14.10
C SER A 169 -1.33 9.20 -15.26
N ARG A 170 -0.66 9.07 -16.41
CA ARG A 170 -1.04 9.73 -17.67
C ARG A 170 -2.44 9.37 -18.12
N HIS A 171 -2.90 8.17 -17.75
CA HIS A 171 -4.24 7.67 -18.03
C HIS A 171 -5.27 8.05 -16.96
N GLY A 172 -4.89 8.84 -15.95
CA GLY A 172 -5.79 9.39 -14.94
C GLY A 172 -6.04 8.51 -13.72
N GLN A 173 -5.41 7.33 -13.65
CA GLN A 173 -5.49 6.42 -12.50
C GLN A 173 -4.85 7.07 -11.27
N LEU A 174 -5.37 6.78 -10.10
CA LEU A 174 -4.80 7.23 -8.83
C LEU A 174 -3.76 6.21 -8.36
N LEU A 175 -2.52 6.64 -8.16
CA LEU A 175 -1.44 5.80 -7.66
C LEU A 175 -1.10 6.22 -6.23
N LEU A 176 -1.10 5.29 -5.28
CA LEU A 176 -1.04 5.57 -3.85
C LEU A 176 -0.02 4.66 -3.14
N ASN A 177 0.78 5.25 -2.26
CA ASN A 177 1.53 4.52 -1.24
C ASN A 177 1.12 5.07 0.14
N PRO A 178 0.64 4.23 1.09
CA PRO A 178 0.23 4.70 2.41
C PRO A 178 1.41 5.07 3.31
N GLY A 179 2.64 4.73 2.90
CA GLY A 179 3.83 4.75 3.73
C GLY A 179 3.91 3.54 4.65
N SER A 180 4.81 3.60 5.61
CA SER A 180 5.04 2.50 6.55
C SER A 180 4.30 2.70 7.88
N VAL A 181 3.73 1.61 8.39
CA VAL A 181 3.23 1.52 9.76
C VAL A 181 4.37 1.38 10.75
N GLY A 182 5.33 0.49 10.46
CA GLY A 182 6.32 0.05 11.43
C GLY A 182 7.60 0.89 11.47
N LEU A 183 7.92 1.57 10.37
CA LEU A 183 9.15 2.32 10.19
C LEU A 183 8.86 3.79 9.96
N ARG A 184 9.74 4.64 10.48
CA ARG A 184 9.67 6.07 10.19
C ARG A 184 10.16 6.31 8.76
N PRO A 185 9.53 7.21 7.98
CA PRO A 185 10.10 7.68 6.74
C PRO A 185 11.49 8.24 7.01
N THR A 186 12.51 7.78 6.29
CA THR A 186 13.84 8.42 6.29
C THR A 186 13.66 9.85 5.80
N THR A 187 13.68 10.81 6.71
CA THR A 187 13.74 12.22 6.35
C THR A 187 15.10 12.47 5.72
N THR A 188 15.18 12.52 4.40
CA THR A 188 16.28 13.22 3.74
C THR A 188 16.23 14.67 4.22
N ARG A 189 17.22 15.11 5.00
CA ARG A 189 17.32 16.48 5.49
C ARG A 189 17.31 17.45 4.30
N GLY A 190 16.20 18.17 4.13
CA GLY A 190 16.02 19.35 3.29
C GLY A 190 14.91 20.21 3.92
N PRO A 191 14.98 21.55 3.87
CA PRO A 191 14.17 22.39 4.74
C PRO A 191 12.71 22.48 4.25
N SER A 192 11.81 22.56 5.24
CA SER A 192 10.35 22.75 5.17
C SER A 192 9.50 21.51 4.89
N LEU A 193 8.94 20.95 5.96
CA LEU A 193 7.66 20.25 5.93
C LEU A 193 6.71 20.99 6.87
N THR A 194 5.80 21.74 6.27
CA THR A 194 4.55 22.15 6.91
C THR A 194 3.82 20.86 7.34
N PRO A 195 3.36 20.74 8.59
CA PRO A 195 2.58 19.58 9.00
C PRO A 195 1.30 19.51 8.17
N TRP A 196 1.14 18.43 7.41
CA TRP A 196 -0.11 18.13 6.71
C TRP A 196 -1.19 17.85 7.76
N ARG A 197 -1.98 18.88 8.10
CA ARG A 197 -3.33 18.70 8.61
C ARG A 197 -4.17 18.16 7.45
N THR A 198 -4.85 17.04 7.66
CA THR A 198 -5.90 16.53 6.79
C THR A 198 -6.94 17.63 6.52
N ALA A 199 -6.83 18.29 5.38
CA ALA A 199 -7.87 19.17 4.86
C ALA A 199 -8.94 18.29 4.21
N HIS A 200 -10.05 18.10 4.92
CA HIS A 200 -11.28 17.58 4.34
C HIS A 200 -11.72 18.49 3.19
N ARG A 201 -11.62 18.00 1.95
CA ARG A 201 -12.41 18.48 0.82
C ARG A 201 -13.00 17.28 0.12
N THR A 202 -14.20 16.90 0.54
CA THR A 202 -15.13 16.11 -0.28
C THR A 202 -15.46 16.92 -1.52
N ARG A 203 -14.80 16.63 -2.64
CA ARG A 203 -15.27 17.06 -3.96
C ARG A 203 -16.01 15.87 -4.57
N ALA A 204 -17.33 15.89 -4.49
CA ALA A 204 -18.17 14.98 -5.24
C ALA A 204 -17.90 15.19 -6.74
N MET A 205 -17.35 14.19 -7.41
CA MET A 205 -17.31 14.15 -8.87
C MET A 205 -18.73 13.88 -9.36
N ARG A 206 -19.38 14.89 -9.94
CA ARG A 206 -20.57 14.70 -10.78
C ARG A 206 -20.10 14.36 -12.19
N SER A 207 -20.66 13.29 -12.74
CA SER A 207 -20.47 12.88 -14.14
C SER A 207 -21.02 13.97 -15.09
N PRO A 208 -20.29 14.39 -16.14
CA PRO A 208 -20.82 15.31 -17.13
C PRO A 208 -21.58 14.52 -18.18
N ASN A 209 -22.87 14.25 -17.94
CA ASN A 209 -23.77 13.96 -19.04
C ASN A 209 -25.23 14.32 -18.70
N ALA A 210 -25.60 15.55 -19.03
CA ALA A 210 -26.98 15.95 -19.32
C ALA A 210 -26.93 17.25 -20.14
N ALA A 211 -27.21 17.14 -21.44
CA ALA A 211 -27.46 18.27 -22.32
C ALA A 211 -28.77 18.99 -21.92
N PRO A 212 -28.93 20.29 -22.25
CA PRO A 212 -30.01 21.11 -21.70
C PRO A 212 -31.34 20.89 -22.43
N THR A 213 -32.40 20.58 -21.69
CA THR A 213 -33.78 20.69 -22.19
C THR A 213 -34.25 22.13 -22.03
N ALA A 214 -34.44 22.80 -23.17
CA ALA A 214 -35.14 24.08 -23.26
C ALA A 214 -36.66 23.87 -23.31
N ALA A 215 -37.39 24.50 -22.39
CA ALA A 215 -38.82 24.82 -22.46
C ALA A 215 -39.07 25.84 -21.33
N GLY A 216 -39.38 27.11 -21.57
CA GLY A 216 -40.64 27.59 -22.12
C GLY A 216 -41.36 28.37 -21.01
N ARG A 217 -41.25 29.70 -21.00
CA ARG A 217 -42.03 30.60 -20.12
C ARG A 217 -43.43 30.78 -20.70
N PRO A 218 -44.47 30.90 -19.87
CA PRO A 218 -45.62 31.73 -20.19
C PRO A 218 -45.65 32.99 -19.30
N SER A 219 -45.94 34.10 -19.98
CA SER A 219 -46.54 35.39 -19.56
C SER A 219 -46.54 35.77 -18.08
#